data_AF-A0A536CU49-F1
#
_entry.id   AF-A0A536CU49-F1
#
_cell.length_a   1.000
_cell.length_b   1.000
_cell.length_c   1.000
_cell.angle_alpha   90.00
_cell.angle_beta   90.00
_cell.angle_gamma   90.00
#
_symmetry.space_group_name_H-M   'P 1'
#
loop_
_entity.id
_entity.type
_entity.pdbx_description
1 polymer ?
#
loop_
_entity_poly.entity_id
_entity_poly.type
_entity_poly.pdbx_seq_one_letter_code
_entity_poly.pdbx_strand_id
1 'polypeptide(L)'
;ERMVRERRIALPIGAELERGATDGLSLGATLASLLPRRRSRRRGPHDDGTPAGALRAIYWRLLGLAERLGPGWREPAETPDEHARRLVLADARWGDAAPIVAAFDELRYGEVAPDAATVTRARDTLRSLEASLRT
;
A
#
# COMPACT_ATOMS: atom_id res chain seq x y z
N GLU A 1 -13.20 42.17 14.50
CA GLU A 1 -13.22 42.07 13.02
C GLU A 1 -11.84 41.66 12.50
N ARG A 2 -11.85 40.86 11.43
CA ARG A 2 -10.72 40.16 10.83
C ARG A 2 -10.32 40.94 9.58
N MET A 3 -9.06 41.34 9.41
CA MET A 3 -8.53 41.74 8.10
C MET A 3 -7.21 41.02 7.83
N VAL A 4 -7.33 39.88 7.15
CA VAL A 4 -6.24 39.15 6.53
C VAL A 4 -5.81 39.95 5.30
N ARG A 5 -4.59 40.47 5.30
CA ARG A 5 -4.02 41.20 4.16
C ARG A 5 -3.43 40.17 3.20
N GLU A 6 -4.22 39.74 2.22
CA GLU A 6 -3.74 38.94 1.09
C GLU A 6 -2.70 39.75 0.30
N ARG A 7 -1.44 39.28 0.31
CA ARG A 7 -0.39 39.78 -0.57
C ARG A 7 -0.38 38.91 -1.82
N ARG A 8 -1.17 39.29 -2.83
CA ARG A 8 -1.11 38.68 -4.17
C ARG A 8 0.19 39.12 -4.85
N ILE A 9 1.09 38.17 -5.11
CA ILE A 9 2.23 38.37 -5.99
C ILE A 9 1.70 38.22 -7.41
N ALA A 10 1.59 39.34 -8.13
CA ALA A 10 1.34 39.33 -9.57
C ALA A 10 2.65 38.98 -10.28
N LEU A 11 2.70 37.82 -10.93
CA LEU A 11 3.78 37.47 -11.86
C LEU A 11 3.54 38.25 -13.17
N PRO A 12 4.54 38.99 -13.69
CA PRO A 12 4.40 39.67 -14.96
C PRO A 12 4.21 38.65 -16.09
N ILE A 13 3.25 38.93 -16.97
CA ILE A 13 2.96 38.17 -18.18
C ILE A 13 4.20 38.24 -19.07
N GLY A 14 4.86 37.10 -19.31
CA GLY A 14 6.02 36.98 -20.19
C GLY A 14 7.34 36.58 -19.53
N ALA A 15 7.37 36.27 -18.23
CA ALA A 15 8.55 35.64 -17.62
C ALA A 15 8.58 34.14 -17.95
N GLU A 16 9.29 33.76 -19.01
CA GLU A 16 9.75 32.39 -19.16
C GLU A 16 10.67 32.08 -17.98
N LEU A 17 10.24 31.15 -17.13
CA LEU A 17 11.12 30.58 -16.11
C LEU A 17 12.16 29.74 -16.84
N GLU A 18 13.26 30.37 -17.25
CA GLU A 18 14.47 29.64 -17.62
C GLU A 18 14.81 28.71 -16.45
N ARG A 19 14.59 27.43 -16.67
CA ARG A 19 14.89 26.37 -15.70
C ARG A 19 16.40 26.13 -15.75
N GLY A 20 17.16 27.11 -15.28
CA GLY A 20 18.60 27.03 -15.12
C GLY A 20 18.92 25.92 -14.11
N ALA A 21 19.38 24.77 -14.60
CA ALA A 21 20.05 23.79 -13.78
C ALA A 21 21.43 24.34 -13.42
N THR A 22 21.49 25.15 -12.36
CA THR A 22 22.74 25.47 -11.70
C THR A 22 23.22 24.25 -10.92
N ASP A 23 24.52 23.96 -10.96
CA ASP A 23 25.20 22.90 -10.20
C ASP A 23 25.14 23.17 -8.68
N GLY A 24 23.95 23.07 -8.11
CA GLY A 24 23.69 23.33 -6.71
C GLY A 24 22.36 22.70 -6.27
N LEU A 25 22.33 22.21 -5.02
CA LEU A 25 21.15 21.66 -4.38
C LEU A 25 19.99 22.65 -4.49
N SER A 26 18.97 22.30 -5.28
CA SER A 26 17.79 23.15 -5.44
C SER A 26 17.08 23.33 -4.09
N LEU A 27 16.46 24.49 -3.88
CA LEU A 27 15.62 24.75 -2.70
C LEU A 27 14.56 23.66 -2.49
N GLY A 28 14.04 23.08 -3.59
CA GLY A 28 13.13 21.94 -3.55
C GLY A 28 13.76 20.67 -2.97
N ALA A 29 15.03 20.39 -3.29
CA ALA A 29 15.76 19.25 -2.71
C ALA A 29 16.02 19.45 -1.20
N THR A 30 16.35 20.67 -0.78
CA THR A 30 16.52 21.03 0.63
C THR A 30 15.20 20.94 1.41
N LEU A 31 14.09 21.38 0.84
CA LEU A 31 12.77 21.23 1.48
C LEU A 31 12.31 19.77 1.53
N ALA A 32 12.61 18.98 0.50
CA ALA A 32 12.30 17.55 0.48
C ALA A 32 13.09 16.74 1.53
N SER A 33 14.30 17.19 1.91
CA SER A 33 15.10 16.53 2.95
C SER A 33 14.62 16.87 4.37
N LEU A 34 13.94 18.01 4.55
CA LEU A 34 13.33 18.42 5.83
C LEU A 34 11.99 17.74 6.11
N LEU A 35 11.31 17.26 5.07
CA LEU A 35 10.08 16.49 5.23
C LEU A 35 10.42 15.04 5.56
N PRO A 36 9.75 14.42 6.56
CA PRO A 36 9.88 12.98 6.77
C PRO A 36 9.61 12.28 5.45
N ARG A 37 10.51 11.39 5.01
CA ARG A 37 10.30 10.57 3.81
C ARG A 37 8.94 9.88 3.95
N ARG A 38 7.91 10.41 3.29
CA ARG A 38 6.63 9.75 3.17
C ARG A 38 6.91 8.47 2.38
N ARG A 39 6.84 7.32 3.04
CA ARG A 39 6.89 6.03 2.36
C ARG A 39 5.82 6.07 1.26
N SER A 40 6.26 5.94 0.01
CA SER A 40 5.38 5.82 -1.15
C SER A 40 4.32 4.76 -0.83
N ARG A 41 3.04 5.15 -0.77
CA ARG A 41 1.95 4.18 -0.60
C ARG A 41 1.84 3.40 -1.91
N ARG A 42 2.21 2.12 -1.87
CA ARG A 42 2.04 1.20 -3.00
C ARG A 42 0.56 1.14 -3.37
N ARG A 43 0.21 1.59 -4.59
CA ARG A 43 -1.18 1.60 -5.06
C ARG A 43 -1.63 0.18 -5.37
N GLY A 44 -2.71 -0.26 -4.73
CA GLY A 44 -3.26 -1.59 -4.96
C GLY A 44 -3.99 -1.73 -6.29
N PRO A 45 -4.21 -2.98 -6.73
CA PRO A 45 -5.09 -3.26 -7.85
C PRO A 45 -6.49 -2.72 -7.55
N HIS A 46 -7.17 -2.26 -8.60
CA HIS A 46 -8.57 -1.85 -8.52
C HIS A 46 -9.45 -3.10 -8.38
N ASP A 47 -10.51 -3.00 -7.57
CA ASP A 47 -11.55 -4.02 -7.51
C ASP A 47 -12.44 -3.82 -8.75
N ASP A 48 -12.36 -4.74 -9.71
CA ASP A 48 -13.08 -4.70 -10.99
C ASP A 48 -14.52 -5.22 -10.86
N GLY A 49 -14.98 -5.52 -9.64
CA GLY A 49 -16.29 -6.08 -9.36
C GLY A 49 -16.36 -7.60 -9.51
N THR A 50 -15.27 -8.24 -9.96
CA THR A 50 -15.18 -9.69 -10.03
C THR A 50 -14.69 -10.29 -8.71
N PRO A 51 -15.04 -11.56 -8.40
CA PRO A 51 -14.48 -12.25 -7.25
C PRO A 51 -12.93 -12.31 -7.27
N ALA A 52 -12.34 -12.47 -8.46
CA ALA A 52 -10.89 -12.50 -8.63
C ALA A 52 -10.25 -11.13 -8.33
N GLY A 53 -10.83 -10.03 -8.82
CA GLY A 53 -10.37 -8.68 -8.50
C GLY A 53 -10.47 -8.37 -7.01
N ALA A 54 -11.58 -8.74 -6.38
CA ALA A 54 -11.76 -8.61 -4.94
C ALA A 54 -10.69 -9.38 -4.15
N LEU A 55 -10.39 -10.63 -4.53
CA LEU A 55 -9.37 -11.43 -3.86
C LEU A 55 -7.96 -10.85 -4.01
N ARG A 56 -7.59 -10.36 -5.21
CA ARG A 56 -6.33 -9.63 -5.43
C ARG A 56 -6.23 -8.37 -4.56
N ALA A 57 -7.33 -7.62 -4.44
CA ALA A 57 -7.38 -6.43 -3.60
C ALA A 57 -7.23 -6.78 -2.10
N ILE A 58 -7.83 -7.88 -1.64
CA ILE A 58 -7.70 -8.37 -0.26
C ILE A 58 -6.25 -8.76 0.03
N TYR A 59 -5.62 -9.57 -0.83
CA TYR A 59 -4.22 -9.95 -0.66
C TYR A 59 -3.29 -8.73 -0.67
N TRP A 60 -3.54 -7.74 -1.54
CA TRP A 60 -2.77 -6.49 -1.52
C TRP A 60 -2.91 -5.71 -0.21
N ARG A 61 -4.11 -5.71 0.39
CA ARG A 61 -4.34 -5.08 1.70
C ARG A 61 -3.59 -5.81 2.81
N LEU A 62 -3.51 -7.14 2.76
CA LEU A 62 -2.69 -7.95 3.66
C LEU A 62 -1.21 -7.55 3.57
N LEU A 63 -0.64 -7.44 2.35
CA LEU A 63 0.74 -6.97 2.16
C LEU A 63 0.96 -5.57 2.74
N GLY A 64 0.00 -4.67 2.51
CA GLY A 64 0.03 -3.33 3.08
C GLY A 64 -0.08 -3.32 4.60
N LEU A 65 -0.78 -4.27 5.20
CA LEU A 65 -0.85 -4.41 6.66
C LEU A 65 0.51 -4.84 7.22
N ALA A 66 1.16 -5.83 6.60
CA ALA A 66 2.49 -6.29 6.99
C ALA A 66 3.55 -5.18 6.87
N GLU A 67 3.52 -4.38 5.80
CA GLU A 67 4.43 -3.25 5.63
C GLU A 67 4.21 -2.14 6.67
N ARG A 68 2.96 -1.93 7.10
CA ARG A 68 2.63 -0.94 8.15
C ARG A 68 3.03 -1.41 9.54
N LEU A 69 2.87 -2.69 9.84
CA LEU A 69 3.10 -3.24 11.18
C LEU A 69 4.54 -3.72 11.42
N GLY A 70 5.40 -3.71 10.40
CA GLY A 70 6.84 -3.95 10.56
C GLY A 70 7.41 -5.18 9.84
N PRO A 71 6.70 -6.32 9.70
CA PRO A 71 7.22 -7.48 8.98
C PRO A 71 7.62 -7.21 7.52
N GLY A 72 7.10 -6.13 6.94
CA GLY A 72 7.53 -5.65 5.63
C GLY A 72 6.73 -6.23 4.48
N TRP A 73 7.02 -5.71 3.29
CA TRP A 73 6.37 -6.13 2.05
C TRP A 73 6.89 -7.51 1.59
N ARG A 74 6.16 -8.16 0.68
CA ARG A 74 6.61 -9.40 0.03
C ARG A 74 7.67 -9.09 -1.02
N GLU A 75 8.81 -9.75 -0.95
CA GLU A 75 9.87 -9.55 -1.95
C GLU A 75 9.44 -10.07 -3.34
N PRO A 76 9.93 -9.50 -4.46
CA PRO A 76 9.50 -9.92 -5.80
C PRO A 76 9.69 -11.42 -6.09
N ALA A 77 10.77 -12.00 -5.56
CA ALA A 77 11.11 -13.42 -5.71
C ALA A 77 10.46 -14.33 -4.65
N GLU A 78 9.90 -13.75 -3.58
CA GLU A 78 9.27 -14.50 -2.49
C GLU A 78 7.86 -14.91 -2.89
N THR A 79 7.52 -16.18 -2.77
CA THR A 79 6.15 -16.68 -3.02
C THR A 79 5.17 -16.18 -1.95
N PRO A 80 3.84 -16.19 -2.20
CA PRO A 80 2.86 -15.84 -1.18
C PRO A 80 2.98 -16.67 0.10
N ASP A 81 3.23 -17.97 -0.06
CA ASP A 81 3.38 -18.92 1.06
C ASP A 81 4.67 -18.68 1.86
N GLU A 82 5.80 -18.40 1.20
CA GLU A 82 7.04 -18.00 1.87
C GLU A 82 6.88 -16.71 2.66
N HIS A 83 6.19 -15.72 2.09
CA HIS A 83 5.88 -14.48 2.79
C HIS A 83 5.04 -14.75 4.03
N ALA A 84 3.98 -15.54 3.90
CA ALA A 84 3.12 -15.91 5.01
C ALA A 84 3.89 -16.59 6.15
N ARG A 85 4.75 -17.56 5.82
CA ARG A 85 5.65 -18.21 6.80
C ARG A 85 6.55 -17.19 7.50
N ARG A 86 7.13 -16.26 6.77
CA ARG A 86 7.97 -15.20 7.34
C ARG A 86 7.18 -14.27 8.27
N LEU A 87 5.92 -13.94 7.94
CA LEU A 87 5.05 -13.17 8.83
C LEU A 87 4.78 -13.92 10.14
N VAL A 88 4.48 -15.22 10.06
CA VAL A 88 4.26 -16.08 11.23
C VAL A 88 5.47 -16.14 12.15
N LEU A 89 6.68 -16.18 11.58
CA LEU A 89 7.93 -16.13 12.36
C LEU A 89 8.10 -14.81 13.13
N ALA A 90 7.54 -13.71 12.62
CA ALA A 90 7.57 -12.42 13.30
C ALA A 90 6.50 -12.30 14.40
N ASP A 91 5.30 -12.83 14.16
CA ASP A 91 4.19 -12.91 15.12
C ASP A 91 3.24 -14.05 14.71
N ALA A 92 3.00 -14.99 15.63
CA ALA A 92 2.18 -16.17 15.36
C ALA A 92 0.74 -15.85 14.92
N ARG A 93 0.21 -14.68 15.30
CA ARG A 93 -1.14 -14.23 14.91
C ARG A 93 -1.30 -14.07 13.39
N TRP A 94 -0.20 -13.86 12.65
CA TRP A 94 -0.25 -13.84 11.18
C TRP A 94 -0.67 -15.18 10.57
N GLY A 95 -0.64 -16.28 11.34
CA GLY A 95 -1.13 -17.59 10.90
C GLY A 95 -2.59 -17.57 10.47
N ASP A 96 -3.39 -16.67 11.04
CA ASP A 96 -4.81 -16.49 10.67
C ASP A 96 -4.99 -16.02 9.21
N ALA A 97 -3.94 -15.48 8.58
CA ALA A 97 -3.97 -15.08 7.17
C ALA A 97 -3.94 -16.26 6.18
N ALA A 98 -3.66 -17.49 6.64
CA ALA A 98 -3.48 -18.66 5.78
C ALA A 98 -4.62 -18.87 4.76
N PRO A 99 -5.91 -18.73 5.10
CA PRO A 99 -6.99 -18.88 4.13
C PRO A 99 -6.97 -17.85 2.99
N ILE A 100 -6.49 -16.63 3.25
CA ILE A 100 -6.35 -15.58 2.24
C ILE A 100 -5.22 -15.94 1.28
N VAL A 101 -4.10 -16.42 1.82
CA VAL A 101 -2.90 -16.77 1.05
C VAL A 101 -3.20 -17.97 0.15
N ALA A 102 -3.82 -19.01 0.69
CA ALA A 102 -4.21 -20.21 -0.09
C ALA A 102 -5.14 -19.85 -1.26
N ALA A 103 -6.23 -19.12 -1.00
CA ALA A 103 -7.17 -18.73 -2.05
C ALA A 103 -6.51 -17.83 -3.12
N PHE A 104 -5.59 -16.94 -2.71
CA PHE A 104 -4.86 -16.11 -3.66
C PHE A 104 -3.89 -16.94 -4.52
N ASP A 105 -3.24 -17.94 -3.94
CA ASP A 105 -2.29 -18.80 -4.67
C ASP A 105 -3.01 -19.66 -5.72
N GLU A 106 -4.15 -20.25 -5.36
CA GLU A 106 -5.04 -20.97 -6.29
C GLU A 106 -5.49 -20.08 -7.46
N LEU A 107 -5.90 -18.83 -7.18
CA LEU A 107 -6.25 -17.86 -8.22
C LEU A 107 -5.04 -17.49 -9.09
N ARG A 108 -3.86 -17.30 -8.49
CA ARG A 108 -2.65 -16.83 -9.18
C ARG A 108 -2.17 -17.83 -10.22
N TYR A 109 -2.22 -19.12 -9.90
CA TYR A 109 -1.85 -20.19 -10.82
C TYR A 109 -3.00 -20.60 -11.76
N GLY A 110 -4.17 -19.97 -11.64
CA GLY A 110 -5.32 -20.23 -12.51
C GLY A 110 -6.04 -21.54 -12.22
N GLU A 111 -5.78 -22.14 -11.04
CA GLU A 111 -6.32 -23.44 -10.64
C GLU A 111 -7.82 -23.35 -10.33
N VAL A 112 -8.24 -22.28 -9.63
CA VAL A 112 -9.63 -22.11 -9.19
C VAL A 112 -10.06 -20.66 -9.34
N ALA A 113 -11.21 -20.44 -9.98
CA ALA A 113 -11.88 -19.15 -9.96
C ALA A 113 -12.60 -18.97 -8.60
N PRO A 114 -12.28 -17.92 -7.82
CA PRO A 114 -12.89 -17.74 -6.52
C PRO A 114 -14.38 -17.43 -6.66
N ASP A 115 -15.17 -17.97 -5.73
CA ASP A 115 -16.59 -17.66 -5.62
C ASP A 115 -16.86 -16.55 -4.59
N ALA A 116 -18.11 -16.10 -4.51
CA ALA A 116 -18.52 -15.05 -3.58
C ALA A 116 -18.33 -15.45 -2.10
N ALA A 117 -18.46 -16.74 -1.78
CA ALA A 117 -18.27 -17.25 -0.43
C ALA A 117 -16.81 -17.18 0.01
N THR A 118 -15.89 -17.55 -0.88
CA THR A 118 -14.43 -17.46 -0.67
C THR A 118 -14.02 -16.01 -0.44
N VAL A 119 -14.51 -15.09 -1.26
CA VAL A 119 -14.24 -13.65 -1.09
C VAL A 119 -14.78 -13.13 0.24
N THR A 120 -15.99 -13.55 0.64
CA THR A 120 -16.60 -13.14 1.90
C THR A 120 -15.77 -13.62 3.09
N ARG A 121 -15.39 -14.90 3.10
CA ARG A 121 -14.51 -15.48 4.11
C ARG A 121 -13.18 -14.74 4.18
N ALA A 122 -12.55 -14.46 3.05
CA ALA A 122 -11.28 -13.73 2.99
C ALA A 122 -11.39 -12.30 3.56
N ARG A 123 -12.51 -11.60 3.33
CA ARG A 123 -12.78 -10.28 3.92
C ARG A 123 -12.92 -10.35 5.43
N ASP A 124 -13.64 -11.35 5.94
CA ASP A 124 -13.84 -11.52 7.37
C ASP A 124 -12.55 -11.95 8.07
N THR A 125 -11.77 -12.85 7.45
CA THR A 125 -10.42 -13.21 7.93
C THR A 125 -9.52 -11.98 8.02
N LEU A 126 -9.48 -11.13 6.99
CA LEU A 126 -8.66 -9.92 7.02
C LEU A 126 -9.11 -8.97 8.13
N ARG A 127 -10.43 -8.80 8.32
CA ARG A 127 -10.97 -7.94 9.38
C ARG A 127 -10.60 -8.45 10.77
N SER A 128 -10.72 -9.76 11.01
CA SER A 128 -10.37 -10.40 12.28
C SER A 128 -8.87 -10.30 12.57
N LEU A 129 -8.03 -10.55 11.57
CA LEU A 129 -6.57 -10.39 11.68
C LEU A 129 -6.17 -8.94 11.98
N GLU A 130 -6.78 -7.96 11.30
CA GLU A 130 -6.54 -6.55 11.58
C GLU A 130 -6.93 -6.17 13.02
N ALA A 131 -7.97 -6.77 13.57
CA ALA A 131 -8.38 -6.54 14.95
C ALA A 131 -7.39 -7.21 15.93
N SER A 132 -7.01 -8.47 15.68
CA SER A 132 -6.12 -9.23 16.56
C SER A 132 -4.71 -8.65 16.64
N LEU A 133 -4.22 -8.01 15.59
CA LEU A 133 -2.89 -7.36 15.56
C LEU A 133 -2.86 -5.95 16.16
N ARG A 134 -4.02 -5.34 16.46
CA ARG A 134 -4.11 -4.02 17.14
C ARG A 134 -4.11 -4.13 18.66
N THR A 135 -4.55 -5.27 19.18
CA THR A 135 -4.57 -5.59 20.63
C THR A 135 -3.23 -6.13 21.07
#